data_AF-A0A661FRZ1-F1
#
_entry.id   AF-A0A661FRZ1-F1
#
_cell.length_a   1.000
_cell.length_b   1.000
_cell.length_c   1.000
_cell.angle_alpha   90.00
_cell.angle_beta   90.00
_cell.angle_gamma   90.00
#
_symmetry.space_group_name_H-M   'P 1'
#
loop_
_entity.id
_entity.type
_entity.pdbx_description
1 polymer ?
#
loop_
_entity_poly.entity_id
_entity_poly.type
_entity_poly.pdbx_seq_one_letter_code
_entity_poly.pdbx_strand_id
1 'polypeptide(L)'
;MLRASNRANLTNENQSTTEVQKMKKTNIVAVLAAVASFAAIPAASAEEVTCENANFSTEVMEQFAGVRYSCMEIVERNGEPHAKLNAVVVRASPPNLTVKFEREGGLTNPVTPNPGKDYSFTVDSGREVSLRELTASSELRVYVPVKGPIG
;
A
#
# COMPACT_ATOMS: atom_id res chain seq x y z
N MET A 1 24.56 54.08 -33.72
CA MET A 1 23.28 54.76 -33.96
C MET A 1 22.40 53.86 -34.81
N LEU A 2 21.15 53.67 -34.38
CA LEU A 2 20.02 52.98 -35.04
C LEU A 2 20.16 51.45 -35.24
N ARG A 3 19.45 50.65 -34.42
CA ARG A 3 18.01 50.28 -34.52
C ARG A 3 17.74 49.43 -35.76
N ALA A 4 17.01 48.32 -35.72
CA ALA A 4 16.30 47.58 -34.68
C ALA A 4 15.92 46.25 -35.38
N SER A 5 15.86 45.12 -34.67
CA SER A 5 14.59 44.47 -34.30
C SER A 5 13.73 44.01 -35.50
N ASN A 6 13.14 42.83 -35.55
CA ASN A 6 12.73 41.95 -34.46
C ASN A 6 12.12 40.68 -35.07
N ARG A 7 12.17 39.60 -34.29
CA ARG A 7 11.13 38.58 -34.04
C ARG A 7 10.49 37.92 -35.26
N ALA A 8 10.86 36.67 -35.51
CA ALA A 8 10.31 35.46 -34.86
C ALA A 8 8.92 35.10 -35.39
N ASN A 9 8.80 33.93 -35.99
CA ASN A 9 7.71 33.05 -35.62
C ASN A 9 8.11 31.59 -35.80
N LEU A 10 7.82 30.83 -34.76
CA LEU A 10 7.94 29.39 -34.67
C LEU A 10 6.96 28.74 -35.65
N THR A 11 7.39 27.68 -36.32
CA THR A 11 6.57 26.46 -36.39
C THR A 11 7.48 25.29 -36.74
N ASN A 12 7.65 24.45 -35.74
CA ASN A 12 8.26 23.13 -35.78
C ASN A 12 7.20 22.18 -36.32
N GLU A 13 7.43 21.60 -37.50
CA GLU A 13 6.83 20.35 -37.96
C GLU A 13 7.60 19.92 -39.22
N ASN A 14 8.44 18.90 -39.11
CA ASN A 14 8.76 18.02 -40.25
C ASN A 14 9.39 16.74 -39.71
N GLN A 15 8.58 15.70 -39.59
CA GLN A 15 8.40 14.69 -40.64
C GLN A 15 9.66 13.83 -40.81
N SER A 16 9.52 12.61 -40.28
CA SER A 16 10.30 11.43 -40.59
C SER A 16 10.57 11.36 -42.10
N THR A 17 11.83 11.49 -42.49
CA THR A 17 12.32 11.21 -43.85
C THR A 17 13.37 10.10 -43.73
N THR A 18 13.03 8.91 -44.22
CA THR A 18 13.20 8.44 -45.61
C THR A 18 14.62 7.95 -45.85
N GLU A 19 14.66 6.72 -46.35
CA GLU A 19 15.83 5.99 -46.80
C GLU A 19 16.78 6.80 -47.71
N VAL A 20 18.04 6.41 -47.57
CA VAL A 20 19.23 7.00 -48.15
C VAL A 20 19.33 6.67 -49.64
N GLN A 21 19.45 7.70 -50.48
CA GLN A 21 20.03 7.58 -51.82
C GLN A 21 21.18 8.58 -52.01
N LYS A 22 22.38 8.00 -52.15
CA LYS A 22 23.48 8.43 -53.04
C LYS A 22 24.35 9.64 -52.62
N MET A 23 25.23 9.35 -51.64
CA MET A 23 26.65 9.68 -51.52
C MET A 23 27.23 10.88 -52.32
N LYS A 24 27.62 11.95 -51.60
CA LYS A 24 28.62 12.95 -52.03
C LYS A 24 29.55 13.28 -50.86
N LYS A 25 30.86 13.18 -51.13
CA LYS A 25 32.01 13.25 -50.20
C LYS A 25 32.01 14.52 -49.33
N THR A 26 32.07 14.36 -48.00
CA THR A 26 32.75 15.28 -47.05
C THR A 26 33.10 14.51 -45.77
N ASN A 27 34.37 14.57 -45.35
CA ASN A 27 34.87 14.06 -44.06
C ASN A 27 34.16 14.74 -42.88
N ILE A 28 33.93 14.05 -41.74
CA ILE A 28 34.12 14.56 -40.35
C ILE A 28 33.43 13.64 -39.30
N VAL A 29 34.30 13.09 -38.43
CA VAL A 29 34.21 12.94 -36.97
C VAL A 29 33.40 11.78 -36.35
N ALA A 30 34.13 11.08 -35.49
CA ALA A 30 33.78 9.92 -34.69
C ALA A 30 32.53 10.12 -33.81
N VAL A 31 31.66 9.11 -33.82
CA VAL A 31 30.55 8.98 -32.88
C VAL A 31 31.10 8.34 -31.59
N LEU A 32 31.18 9.13 -30.51
CA LEU A 32 31.35 8.60 -29.16
C LEU A 32 30.06 7.89 -28.74
N ALA A 33 30.13 6.57 -28.57
CA ALA A 33 29.09 5.80 -27.90
C ALA A 33 29.18 6.04 -26.39
N ALA A 34 28.30 6.88 -25.85
CA ALA A 34 28.06 6.94 -24.41
C ALA A 34 27.21 5.73 -24.01
N VAL A 35 27.85 4.67 -23.52
CA VAL A 35 27.18 3.53 -22.90
C VAL A 35 26.64 4.01 -21.56
N ALA A 36 25.36 4.37 -21.50
CA ALA A 36 24.67 4.60 -20.25
C ALA A 36 24.52 3.25 -19.54
N SER A 37 25.48 2.92 -18.67
CA SER A 37 25.34 1.84 -17.72
C SER A 37 24.22 2.17 -16.75
N PHE A 38 23.02 1.66 -17.02
CA PHE A 38 21.96 1.56 -16.03
C PHE A 38 22.48 0.62 -14.94
N ALA A 39 23.03 1.19 -13.87
CA ALA A 39 23.30 0.43 -12.67
C ALA A 39 21.95 -0.04 -12.13
N ALA A 40 21.66 -1.33 -12.29
CA ALA A 40 20.56 -1.97 -11.59
C ALA A 40 20.81 -1.76 -10.09
N ILE A 41 20.03 -0.90 -9.46
CA ILE A 41 20.03 -0.76 -8.01
C ILE A 41 19.55 -2.12 -7.49
N PRO A 42 20.32 -2.84 -6.67
CA PRO A 42 19.80 -4.05 -6.03
C PRO A 42 18.62 -3.61 -5.18
N ALA A 43 17.42 -4.08 -5.51
CA ALA A 43 16.31 -4.03 -4.57
C ALA A 43 16.77 -4.85 -3.36
N ALA A 44 17.04 -4.16 -2.25
CA ALA A 44 17.24 -4.85 -0.98
C ALA A 44 15.96 -5.65 -0.72
N SER A 45 16.05 -6.97 -0.76
CA SER A 45 14.93 -7.87 -0.49
C SER A 45 14.54 -7.71 0.97
N ALA A 46 13.67 -6.75 1.27
CA ALA A 46 12.95 -6.73 2.53
C ALA A 46 12.09 -8.01 2.55
N GLU A 47 12.24 -8.83 3.58
CA GLU A 47 11.38 -9.99 3.77
C GLU A 47 9.92 -9.54 3.79
N GLU A 48 9.10 -10.16 2.95
CA GLU A 48 7.68 -9.84 2.84
C GLU A 48 6.97 -10.21 4.15
N VAL A 49 6.13 -9.29 4.65
CA VAL A 49 5.36 -9.52 5.88
C VAL A 49 4.13 -10.35 5.53
N THR A 50 4.03 -11.53 6.14
CA THR A 50 2.90 -12.47 6.04
C THR A 50 2.26 -12.67 7.41
N CYS A 51 1.07 -13.26 7.48
CA CYS A 51 0.45 -13.57 8.78
C CYS A 51 1.30 -14.53 9.64
N GLU A 52 2.10 -15.39 9.00
CA GLU A 52 2.96 -16.38 9.67
C GLU A 52 4.16 -15.72 10.33
N ASN A 53 4.74 -14.71 9.68
CA ASN A 53 5.91 -13.98 10.19
C ASN A 53 5.55 -12.62 10.80
N ALA A 54 4.28 -12.18 10.83
CA ALA A 54 3.93 -10.85 11.32
C ALA A 54 4.31 -10.65 12.80
N ASN A 55 5.01 -9.56 13.10
CA ASN A 55 5.32 -9.13 14.46
C ASN A 55 4.32 -8.07 14.94
N PHE A 56 3.58 -8.39 16.00
CA PHE A 56 2.60 -7.51 16.63
C PHE A 56 3.17 -6.93 17.92
N SER A 57 2.80 -5.69 18.25
CA SER A 57 3.21 -5.11 19.54
C SER A 57 2.51 -5.81 20.72
N THR A 58 3.09 -5.67 21.91
CA THR A 58 2.50 -6.25 23.14
C THR A 58 1.09 -5.73 23.37
N GLU A 59 0.84 -4.44 23.14
CA GLU A 59 -0.48 -3.82 23.33
C GLU A 59 -1.52 -4.46 22.41
N VAL A 60 -1.15 -4.75 21.15
CA VAL A 60 -2.00 -5.46 20.20
C VAL A 60 -2.29 -6.88 20.71
N MET A 61 -1.27 -7.60 21.15
CA MET A 61 -1.43 -8.97 21.62
C MET A 61 -2.29 -9.07 22.89
N GLU A 62 -2.24 -8.07 23.75
CA GLU A 62 -3.08 -7.97 24.95
C GLU A 62 -4.54 -7.64 24.62
N GLN A 63 -4.78 -6.74 23.67
CA GLN A 63 -6.14 -6.33 23.27
C GLN A 63 -6.83 -7.38 22.38
N PHE A 64 -6.06 -8.00 21.49
CA PHE A 64 -6.51 -8.98 20.52
C PHE A 64 -5.85 -10.32 20.82
N ALA A 65 -6.29 -10.95 21.91
CA ALA A 65 -5.80 -12.25 22.33
C ALA A 65 -5.93 -13.27 21.18
N GLY A 66 -4.79 -13.67 20.61
CA GLY A 66 -4.75 -14.56 19.46
C GLY A 66 -4.81 -13.86 18.09
N VAL A 67 -4.39 -12.59 17.99
CA VAL A 67 -4.25 -11.83 16.73
C VAL A 67 -3.51 -12.63 15.64
N ARG A 68 -2.47 -13.39 16.02
CA ARG A 68 -1.69 -14.26 15.12
C ARG A 68 -2.53 -15.35 14.48
N TYR A 69 -3.45 -15.93 15.23
CA TYR A 69 -4.33 -17.01 14.76
C TYR A 69 -5.56 -16.50 14.01
N SER A 70 -5.86 -15.20 14.13
CA SER A 70 -7.02 -14.55 13.51
C SER A 70 -6.63 -13.67 12.31
N CYS A 71 -5.33 -13.61 12.00
CA CYS A 71 -4.81 -12.89 10.84
C CYS A 71 -5.19 -13.66 9.58
N MET A 72 -5.96 -13.02 8.70
CA MET A 72 -6.35 -13.63 7.42
C MET A 72 -5.42 -13.20 6.29
N GLU A 73 -4.96 -11.96 6.32
CA GLU A 73 -4.19 -11.35 5.25
C GLU A 73 -3.37 -10.16 5.79
N ILE A 74 -2.23 -9.88 5.18
CA ILE A 74 -1.49 -8.62 5.39
C ILE A 74 -1.83 -7.68 4.24
N VAL A 75 -2.31 -6.49 4.57
CA VAL A 75 -2.68 -5.44 3.62
C VAL A 75 -1.88 -4.17 3.91
N GLU A 76 -1.50 -3.45 2.86
CA GLU A 76 -0.84 -2.16 3.02
C GLU A 76 -1.90 -1.06 3.21
N ARG A 77 -1.78 -0.27 4.29
CA ARG A 77 -2.61 0.91 4.52
C ARG A 77 -1.73 2.08 4.94
N ASN A 78 -1.85 3.20 4.24
CA ASN A 78 -1.03 4.40 4.46
C ASN A 78 0.49 4.14 4.36
N GLY A 79 0.91 3.18 3.54
CA GLY A 79 2.33 2.79 3.41
C GLY A 79 2.86 1.89 4.53
N GLU A 80 1.98 1.43 5.43
CA GLU A 80 2.34 0.55 6.55
C GLU A 80 1.58 -0.79 6.47
N PRO A 81 2.23 -1.92 6.79
CA PRO A 81 1.59 -3.23 6.78
C PRO A 81 0.61 -3.35 7.95
N HIS A 82 -0.61 -3.80 7.65
CA HIS A 82 -1.66 -4.06 8.61
C HIS A 82 -2.17 -5.49 8.44
N ALA A 83 -2.35 -6.21 9.54
CA ALA A 83 -3.08 -7.46 9.53
C ALA A 83 -4.58 -7.16 9.43
N LYS A 84 -5.24 -7.85 8.50
CA LYS A 84 -6.69 -7.87 8.34
C LYS A 84 -7.24 -9.05 9.13
N LEU A 85 -8.13 -8.74 10.06
CA LEU A 85 -8.87 -9.71 10.85
C LEU A 85 -10.36 -9.57 10.54
N ASN A 86 -11.07 -10.69 10.47
CA ASN A 86 -12.52 -10.70 10.43
C ASN A 86 -13.09 -10.85 11.84
N ALA A 87 -14.17 -10.11 12.12
CA ALA A 87 -14.82 -10.11 13.41
C ALA A 87 -16.34 -10.00 13.26
N VAL A 88 -17.07 -10.70 14.13
CA VAL A 88 -18.53 -10.65 14.21
C VAL A 88 -18.93 -9.90 15.47
N VAL A 89 -19.79 -8.90 15.34
CA VAL A 89 -20.31 -8.13 16.47
C VAL A 89 -21.24 -8.99 17.30
N VAL A 90 -20.90 -9.18 18.58
CA VAL A 90 -21.79 -9.82 19.57
C VAL A 90 -22.71 -8.78 20.19
N ARG A 91 -22.15 -7.61 20.51
CA ARG A 91 -22.87 -6.52 21.17
C ARG A 91 -22.20 -5.18 20.84
N ALA A 92 -22.98 -4.22 20.38
CA ALA A 92 -22.57 -2.83 20.26
C ALA A 92 -23.32 -1.99 21.29
N SER A 93 -22.60 -1.38 22.24
CA SER A 93 -23.18 -0.55 23.30
C SER A 93 -22.18 0.55 23.65
N PRO A 94 -22.23 1.71 22.95
CA PRO A 94 -21.26 2.79 23.11
C PRO A 94 -21.02 3.13 24.60
N PRO A 95 -19.74 3.26 25.03
CA PRO A 95 -18.52 3.23 24.21
C PRO A 95 -17.99 1.83 23.89
N ASN A 96 -18.64 0.77 24.37
CA ASN A 96 -18.14 -0.60 24.31
C ASN A 96 -18.61 -1.33 23.05
N LEU A 97 -17.70 -2.10 22.45
CA LEU A 97 -17.98 -3.03 21.36
C LEU A 97 -17.46 -4.40 21.76
N THR A 98 -18.32 -5.41 21.74
CA THR A 98 -17.92 -6.80 21.98
C THR A 98 -18.02 -7.55 20.66
N VAL A 99 -16.91 -8.16 20.24
CA VAL A 99 -16.78 -8.92 19.01
C VAL A 99 -16.21 -10.31 19.27
N LYS A 100 -16.39 -11.21 18.32
CA LYS A 100 -15.63 -12.46 18.21
C LYS A 100 -14.82 -12.40 16.93
N PHE A 101 -13.56 -12.78 16.98
CA PHE A 101 -12.72 -12.86 15.80
C PHE A 101 -12.86 -14.22 15.12
N GLU A 102 -12.76 -14.24 13.81
CA GLU A 102 -12.65 -15.47 13.04
C GLU A 102 -11.22 -16.00 13.11
N ARG A 103 -11.08 -17.31 13.31
CA ARG A 103 -9.80 -18.02 13.26
C ARG A 103 -9.99 -19.43 12.71
N GLU A 104 -8.89 -20.12 12.42
CA GLU A 104 -8.95 -21.56 12.14
C GLU A 104 -9.61 -22.31 13.31
N GLY A 105 -10.65 -23.08 12.99
CA GLY A 105 -11.47 -23.78 13.98
C GLY A 105 -12.68 -23.01 14.51
N GLY A 106 -12.95 -21.79 14.02
CA GLY A 106 -14.20 -21.05 14.26
C GLY A 106 -14.01 -19.71 14.97
N LEU A 107 -15.06 -19.25 15.65
CA LEU A 107 -15.05 -17.95 16.34
C LEU A 107 -14.32 -18.02 17.69
N THR A 108 -13.57 -16.97 18.03
CA THR A 108 -12.95 -16.81 19.35
C THR A 108 -13.99 -16.60 20.45
N ASN A 109 -13.53 -16.60 21.71
CA ASN A 109 -14.29 -16.05 22.81
C ASN A 109 -14.61 -14.57 22.55
N PRO A 110 -15.77 -14.06 23.05
CA PRO A 110 -16.08 -12.65 22.97
C PRO A 110 -15.00 -11.81 23.66
N VAL A 111 -14.56 -10.76 22.99
CA VAL A 111 -13.63 -9.78 23.53
C VAL A 111 -14.18 -8.39 23.30
N THR A 112 -13.88 -7.47 24.22
CA THR A 112 -14.24 -6.07 24.09
C THR A 112 -12.98 -5.28 23.77
N PRO A 113 -12.60 -5.15 22.49
CA PRO A 113 -11.43 -4.37 22.12
C PRO A 113 -11.60 -2.93 22.58
N ASN A 114 -10.51 -2.34 23.08
CA ASN A 114 -10.42 -0.91 23.28
C ASN A 114 -9.64 -0.33 22.12
N PRO A 115 -10.31 0.12 21.04
CA PRO A 115 -9.59 0.67 19.91
C PRO A 115 -8.86 1.94 20.32
N GLY A 116 -7.55 1.82 20.47
CA GLY A 116 -6.65 2.96 20.40
C GLY A 116 -6.76 3.69 19.05
N LYS A 117 -6.04 4.79 18.92
CA LYS A 117 -6.10 5.65 17.72
C LYS A 117 -5.58 4.98 16.45
N ASP A 118 -4.84 3.89 16.60
CA ASP A 118 -4.07 3.26 15.52
C ASP A 118 -4.81 2.07 14.87
N TYR A 119 -6.05 1.79 15.30
CA TYR A 119 -6.88 0.73 14.74
C TYR A 119 -8.10 1.31 14.07
N SER A 120 -8.58 0.65 13.02
CA SER A 120 -9.82 1.03 12.36
C SER A 120 -10.71 -0.19 12.14
N PHE A 121 -12.01 0.03 12.27
CA PHE A 121 -13.04 -0.95 11.95
C PHE A 121 -13.73 -0.51 10.66
N THR A 122 -13.83 -1.43 9.73
CA THR A 122 -14.64 -1.25 8.52
C THR A 122 -15.64 -2.38 8.44
N VAL A 123 -16.82 -2.10 7.91
CA VAL A 123 -17.75 -3.17 7.49
C VAL A 123 -17.32 -3.72 6.14
N ASP A 124 -17.92 -4.81 5.70
CA ASP A 124 -17.54 -5.47 4.45
C ASP A 124 -17.62 -4.61 3.18
N SER A 125 -18.40 -3.53 3.20
CA SER A 125 -18.42 -2.56 2.12
C SER A 125 -17.14 -1.70 2.03
N GLY A 126 -16.17 -1.90 2.93
CA GLY A 126 -14.94 -1.09 3.00
C GLY A 126 -15.16 0.29 3.62
N ARG A 127 -16.39 0.59 4.06
CA ARG A 127 -16.74 1.85 4.71
C ARG A 127 -16.41 1.79 6.21
N GLU A 128 -15.79 2.85 6.72
CA GLU A 128 -15.66 3.08 8.15
C GLU A 128 -17.04 3.42 8.73
N VAL A 129 -17.42 2.73 9.81
CA VAL A 129 -18.73 2.88 10.44
C VAL A 129 -18.58 3.27 11.89
N SER A 130 -19.48 4.14 12.36
CA SER A 130 -19.52 4.47 13.77
C SER A 130 -20.07 3.30 14.58
N LEU A 131 -19.63 3.18 15.84
CA LEU A 131 -20.13 2.19 16.80
C LEU A 131 -21.67 2.18 16.94
N ARG A 132 -22.33 3.31 16.67
CA ARG A 132 -23.79 3.47 16.77
C ARG A 132 -24.53 2.86 15.59
N GLU A 133 -23.87 2.68 14.45
CA GLU A 133 -24.43 2.05 13.25
C GLU A 133 -24.27 0.52 13.28
N LEU A 134 -23.46 0.00 14.20
CA LEU A 134 -23.23 -1.43 14.33
C LEU A 134 -24.43 -2.13 14.97
N THR A 135 -24.83 -3.23 14.37
CA THR A 135 -25.86 -4.12 14.93
C THR A 135 -25.23 -5.44 15.36
N ALA A 136 -25.88 -6.15 16.28
CA ALA A 136 -25.45 -7.52 16.61
C ALA A 136 -25.48 -8.37 15.33
N SER A 137 -24.47 -9.24 15.17
CA SER A 137 -24.20 -10.05 13.98
C SER A 137 -23.66 -9.30 12.77
N SER A 138 -23.32 -8.01 12.89
CA SER A 138 -22.59 -7.32 11.83
C SER A 138 -21.18 -7.92 11.67
N GLU A 139 -20.76 -8.16 10.44
CA GLU A 139 -19.39 -8.54 10.11
C GLU A 139 -18.52 -7.29 9.94
N LEU A 140 -17.32 -7.35 10.50
CA LEU A 140 -16.33 -6.28 10.54
C LEU A 140 -14.97 -6.80 10.12
N ARG A 141 -14.26 -5.96 9.38
CA ARG A 141 -12.83 -6.09 9.14
C ARG A 141 -12.10 -5.12 10.06
N VAL A 142 -11.21 -5.68 10.85
CA VAL A 142 -10.34 -4.94 11.77
C VAL A 142 -8.95 -4.93 11.18
N TYR A 143 -8.37 -3.74 11.06
CA TYR A 143 -7.00 -3.58 10.59
C TYR A 143 -6.10 -3.22 11.77
N VAL A 144 -5.07 -4.04 11.96
CA VAL A 144 -4.16 -3.94 13.10
C VAL A 144 -2.74 -3.74 12.57
N PRO A 145 -2.01 -2.70 12.99
CA PRO A 145 -0.68 -2.42 12.50
C PRO A 145 0.31 -3.54 12.85
N VAL A 146 1.20 -3.85 11.90
CA VAL A 146 2.28 -4.83 12.06
C VAL A 146 3.60 -4.10 12.10
N LYS A 147 4.49 -4.47 13.01
CA LYS A 147 5.81 -3.83 13.17
C LYS A 147 6.82 -4.26 12.11
N GLY A 148 6.57 -5.38 11.43
CA GLY A 148 7.46 -6.02 10.46
C GLY A 148 7.42 -7.54 10.59
N PRO A 149 8.27 -8.28 9.86
CA PRO A 149 8.39 -9.71 10.04
C PRO A 149 9.16 -10.03 11.34
N ILE A 150 8.89 -11.18 11.95
CA ILE A 150 9.68 -11.80 13.01
C ILE A 150 10.87 -12.44 12.31
N GLY A 151 12.07 -11.88 12.53
CA GLY A 151 13.34 -12.46 12.09
C GLY A 151 13.88 -13.52 13.04
#